data_AF-A0A0N5CMH3-F1
#
_entry.id   AF-A0A0N5CMH3-F1
#
_cell.length_a   1.000
_cell.length_b   1.000
_cell.length_c   1.000
_cell.angle_alpha   90.00
_cell.angle_beta   90.00
_cell.angle_gamma   90.00
#
_symmetry.space_group_name_H-M   'P 1'
#
loop_
_entity.id
_entity.type
_entity.pdbx_description
1 polymer ?
#
loop_
_entity_poly.entity_id
_entity_poly.type
_entity_poly.pdbx_seq_one_letter_code
_entity_poly.pdbx_strand_id
1 'polypeptide(L)'
;MIYSRDVEHMGGTISNAAKAVEDMVDVSVDQVLGSNVRATLLKNLHNKSLAEATLSHLTRIPKNKNINAVARRKHQITYLASVAVAREEQLAEQWSQNRHNKRTSARKYGF
;
A
#
# COMPACT_ATOMS: atom_id res chain seq x y z
N MET A 1 -14.93 28.00 -14.12
CA MET A 1 -14.44 27.04 -13.11
C MET A 1 -13.37 27.76 -12.31
N ILE A 2 -13.56 27.95 -11.00
CA ILE A 2 -12.81 28.94 -10.19
C ILE A 2 -11.36 28.52 -9.95
N TYR A 3 -11.04 27.24 -10.09
CA TYR A 3 -9.72 26.66 -9.80
C TYR A 3 -8.69 26.77 -10.93
N SER A 4 -9.04 27.32 -12.09
CA SER A 4 -8.13 27.32 -13.25
C SER A 4 -6.96 28.30 -13.12
N ARG A 5 -7.10 29.35 -12.30
CA ARG A 5 -6.08 30.41 -12.14
C ARG A 5 -5.13 30.21 -10.96
N ASP A 6 -5.49 29.37 -10.00
CA ASP A 6 -4.72 29.21 -8.75
C ASP A 6 -3.41 28.46 -8.98
N VAL A 7 -3.36 27.59 -10.00
CA VAL A 7 -2.18 26.80 -10.36
C VAL A 7 -1.27 27.46 -11.39
N GLU A 8 -1.74 28.51 -12.08
CA GLU A 8 -0.99 29.20 -13.14
C GLU A 8 0.28 29.88 -12.59
N HIS A 9 0.20 30.46 -11.39
CA HIS A 9 1.33 31.13 -10.71
C HIS A 9 2.46 30.15 -10.33
N MET A 10 2.13 28.86 -10.22
CA MET A 10 3.08 27.77 -9.95
C MET A 10 3.52 27.05 -11.23
N GLY A 11 3.21 27.60 -12.42
CA GLY A 11 3.53 26.99 -13.71
C GLY A 11 2.61 25.82 -14.11
N GLY A 12 1.53 25.60 -13.37
CA GLY A 12 0.53 24.58 -13.65
C GLY A 12 -0.43 25.02 -14.75
N THR A 13 0.00 24.92 -16.01
CA THR A 13 -0.87 25.10 -17.18
C THR A 13 -1.43 23.76 -17.65
N ILE A 14 -2.57 23.81 -18.35
CA ILE A 14 -3.19 22.60 -18.93
C ILE A 14 -2.23 21.88 -19.89
N SER A 15 -1.40 22.65 -20.62
CA SER A 15 -0.36 22.12 -21.52
C SER A 15 0.73 21.37 -20.76
N ASN A 16 1.21 21.91 -19.65
CA ASN A 16 2.22 21.25 -18.81
C ASN A 16 1.67 20.00 -18.13
N ALA A 17 0.42 20.05 -17.66
CA ALA A 17 -0.26 18.89 -17.09
C ALA A 17 -0.44 17.77 -18.14
N ALA A 18 -0.82 18.12 -19.37
CA ALA A 18 -0.93 17.16 -20.47
C ALA A 18 0.42 16.51 -20.82
N LYS A 19 1.50 17.29 -20.91
CA LYS A 19 2.86 16.76 -21.11
C LYS A 19 3.31 15.84 -19.98
N ALA A 20 3.07 16.24 -18.73
CA ALA A 20 3.41 15.42 -17.57
C ALA A 20 2.66 14.07 -17.59
N VAL A 21 1.41 14.04 -18.08
CA VAL A 21 0.64 12.81 -18.24
C VAL A 21 1.20 11.91 -19.35
N GLU A 22 1.68 12.48 -20.46
CA GLU A 22 2.36 11.71 -21.51
C GLU A 22 3.67 11.09 -21.02
N ASP A 23 4.40 11.79 -20.14
CA ASP A 23 5.66 11.33 -19.55
C ASP A 23 5.46 10.36 -18.36
N MET A 24 4.22 10.09 -17.93
CA MET A 24 3.93 9.15 -16.84
C MET A 24 4.14 7.70 -17.29
N VAL A 25 5.24 7.10 -16.83
CA VAL A 25 5.52 5.67 -17.02
C VAL A 25 5.00 4.89 -15.80
N ASP A 26 4.15 3.88 -16.03
CA ASP A 26 3.75 2.93 -14.99
C ASP A 26 4.93 1.99 -14.70
N VAL A 27 5.51 2.11 -13.51
CA VAL A 27 6.68 1.33 -13.11
C VAL A 27 6.26 0.25 -12.12
N SER A 28 6.33 -1.00 -12.58
CA SER A 28 6.16 -2.15 -11.68
C SER A 28 7.37 -2.26 -10.74
N VAL A 29 7.10 -2.22 -9.44
CA VAL A 29 8.11 -2.43 -8.39
C VAL A 29 8.82 -3.77 -8.56
N ASP A 30 8.10 -4.82 -8.99
CA ASP A 30 8.67 -6.15 -9.25
C ASP A 30 9.65 -6.12 -10.45
N GLN A 31 9.46 -5.24 -11.43
CA GLN A 31 10.35 -5.08 -12.58
C GLN A 31 11.65 -4.35 -12.21
N VAL A 32 11.58 -3.39 -11.27
CA VAL A 32 12.75 -2.60 -10.82
C VAL A 32 13.59 -3.36 -9.80
N LEU A 33 12.96 -4.12 -8.90
CA LEU A 33 13.66 -4.86 -7.85
C LEU A 33 14.37 -6.13 -8.36
N GLY A 34 14.04 -6.57 -9.59
CA GLY A 34 14.60 -7.76 -10.23
C GLY A 34 14.16 -9.07 -9.57
N SER A 35 14.77 -10.18 -10.00
CA SER A 35 14.45 -11.52 -9.48
C SER A 35 14.81 -11.71 -8.00
N ASN A 36 15.77 -10.93 -7.48
CA ASN A 36 16.26 -11.01 -6.10
C ASN A 36 15.84 -9.80 -5.26
N VAL A 37 14.53 -9.56 -5.20
CA VAL A 37 13.87 -8.53 -4.37
C VAL A 37 14.45 -8.46 -2.95
N ARG A 38 14.71 -9.63 -2.35
CA ARG A 38 15.27 -9.74 -0.99
C ARG A 38 16.65 -9.11 -0.85
N ALA A 39 17.55 -9.38 -1.79
CA ALA A 39 18.92 -8.86 -1.74
C ALA A 39 18.94 -7.34 -2.03
N THR A 40 18.12 -6.88 -2.98
CA THR A 40 17.97 -5.47 -3.31
C THR A 40 17.44 -4.66 -2.12
N LEU A 41 16.42 -5.18 -1.42
CA LEU A 41 15.88 -4.51 -0.24
C LEU A 41 16.89 -4.49 0.91
N LEU A 42 17.54 -5.61 1.21
CA LEU A 42 18.56 -5.66 2.28
C LEU A 42 19.74 -4.72 2.02
N LYS A 43 20.10 -4.47 0.76
CA LYS A 43 21.16 -3.53 0.39
C LYS A 43 20.76 -2.07 0.61
N ASN A 44 19.49 -1.73 0.41
CA ASN A 44 18.99 -0.36 0.53
C ASN A 44 18.47 -0.01 1.93
N LEU A 45 18.20 -1.01 2.77
CA LEU A 45 17.75 -0.79 4.15
C LEU A 45 18.95 -0.76 5.13
N HIS A 46 19.20 0.42 5.70
CA HIS A 46 20.24 0.62 6.72
C HIS A 46 19.91 0.00 8.09
N ASN A 47 18.67 -0.43 8.31
CA ASN A 47 18.24 -1.11 9.53
C ASN A 47 17.75 -2.53 9.21
N LYS A 48 18.49 -3.53 9.67
CA LYS A 48 18.20 -4.96 9.44
C LYS A 48 16.84 -5.38 10.01
N SER A 49 16.41 -4.85 11.16
CA SER A 49 15.10 -5.24 11.73
C SER A 49 13.92 -4.64 10.96
N LEU A 50 14.08 -3.42 10.44
CA LEU A 50 13.08 -2.79 9.56
C LEU A 50 13.01 -3.52 8.21
N ALA A 51 14.15 -3.98 7.69
CA ALA A 51 14.19 -4.78 6.47
C ALA A 51 13.46 -6.11 6.64
N GLU A 52 13.66 -6.79 7.76
CA GLU A 52 13.01 -8.07 8.04
C GLU A 52 11.49 -7.91 8.24
N ALA A 53 11.06 -6.83 8.91
CA ALA A 53 9.64 -6.49 9.06
C ALA A 53 8.96 -6.18 7.72
N THR A 54 9.59 -5.37 6.85
CA THR A 54 9.04 -5.03 5.52
C THR A 54 8.97 -6.25 4.60
N LEU A 55 9.97 -7.13 4.63
CA LEU A 55 9.97 -8.38 3.86
C LEU A 55 8.83 -9.32 4.27
N SER A 56 8.58 -9.47 5.57
CA SER A 56 7.46 -10.30 6.06
C SER A 56 6.10 -9.78 5.59
N HIS A 57 5.96 -8.45 5.50
CA HIS A 57 4.75 -7.80 5.01
C HIS A 57 4.57 -8.01 3.49
N LEU A 58 5.63 -7.93 2.68
CA LEU A 58 5.57 -8.15 1.24
C LEU A 58 5.20 -9.59 0.88
N THR A 59 5.65 -10.58 1.66
CA THR A 59 5.26 -11.99 1.47
C THR A 59 3.82 -12.29 1.90
N ARG A 60 3.23 -11.46 2.76
CA ARG A 60 1.85 -11.63 3.29
C ARG A 60 0.79 -10.92 2.45
N ILE A 61 1.18 -10.07 1.50
CA ILE A 61 0.21 -9.48 0.56
C ILE A 61 -0.19 -10.57 -0.43
N PRO A 62 -1.45 -11.08 -0.38
CA PRO A 62 -1.89 -12.03 -1.37
C PRO A 62 -1.78 -11.35 -2.75
N LYS A 63 -0.91 -11.88 -3.62
CA LYS A 63 -0.86 -11.51 -5.03
C LYS A 63 -2.19 -11.94 -5.65
N ASN A 64 -3.21 -11.11 -5.50
CA ASN A 64 -4.55 -11.45 -5.96
C ASN A 64 -4.58 -11.26 -7.49
N LYS A 65 -4.09 -12.30 -8.17
CA LYS A 65 -3.95 -12.39 -9.63
C LYS A 65 -5.29 -12.24 -10.36
N ASN A 66 -6.43 -12.26 -9.65
CA ASN A 66 -7.75 -12.32 -10.26
C ASN A 66 -8.78 -11.34 -9.66
N ILE A 67 -8.38 -10.21 -9.06
CA ILE A 67 -9.37 -9.14 -8.85
C ILE A 67 -9.52 -8.39 -10.17
N ASN A 68 -10.45 -8.91 -10.98
CA ASN A 68 -10.85 -8.40 -12.29
C ASN A 68 -10.68 -6.89 -12.36
N ALA A 69 -9.73 -6.41 -13.16
CA ALA A 69 -9.47 -4.98 -13.34
C ALA A 69 -10.74 -4.20 -13.80
N VAL A 70 -11.72 -4.93 -14.32
CA VAL A 70 -13.07 -4.45 -14.66
C VAL A 70 -13.91 -4.16 -13.40
N ALA A 71 -13.86 -5.02 -12.37
CA ALA A 71 -14.58 -4.81 -11.11
C ALA A 71 -14.00 -3.61 -10.33
N ARG A 72 -12.67 -3.43 -10.34
CA ARG A 72 -12.02 -2.22 -9.82
C ARG A 72 -12.50 -0.94 -10.52
N ARG A 73 -12.68 -0.98 -11.85
CA ARG A 73 -13.08 0.19 -12.65
C ARG A 73 -14.58 0.48 -12.66
N LYS A 74 -15.45 -0.54 -12.58
CA LYS A 74 -16.91 -0.38 -12.73
C LYS A 74 -17.73 -0.66 -11.47
N HIS A 75 -17.20 -1.44 -10.52
CA HIS A 75 -17.96 -1.99 -9.39
C HIS A 75 -17.20 -1.80 -8.06
N GLN A 76 -17.04 -0.53 -7.65
CA GLN A 76 -16.27 -0.13 -6.46
C GLN A 76 -16.74 -0.83 -5.18
N ILE A 77 -18.05 -0.95 -4.97
CA ILE A 77 -18.61 -1.60 -3.77
C ILE A 77 -18.22 -3.08 -3.71
N THR A 78 -18.38 -3.81 -4.80
CA THR A 78 -18.02 -5.24 -4.89
C THR A 78 -16.53 -5.45 -4.72
N TYR A 79 -15.71 -4.56 -5.32
CA TYR A 79 -14.27 -4.57 -5.10
C TYR A 79 -13.93 -4.37 -3.62
N LEU A 80 -14.46 -3.33 -2.98
CA LEU A 80 -14.22 -3.05 -1.56
C LEU A 80 -14.69 -4.20 -0.66
N ALA A 81 -15.82 -4.85 -0.96
CA ALA A 81 -16.29 -6.02 -0.23
C ALA A 81 -15.31 -7.20 -0.37
N SER A 82 -14.86 -7.52 -1.58
CA SER A 82 -13.88 -8.61 -1.79
C SER A 82 -12.55 -8.34 -1.09
N VAL A 83 -12.12 -7.06 -1.07
CA VAL A 83 -10.91 -6.62 -0.38
C VAL A 83 -11.08 -6.67 1.13
N ALA A 84 -12.25 -6.34 1.66
CA ALA A 84 -12.57 -6.43 3.08
C ALA A 84 -12.57 -7.89 3.55
N VAL A 85 -13.24 -8.78 2.81
CA VAL A 85 -13.25 -10.23 3.11
C VAL A 85 -11.83 -10.81 3.10
N ALA A 86 -11.02 -10.46 2.09
CA ALA A 86 -9.62 -10.92 2.04
C ALA A 86 -8.74 -10.40 3.19
N ARG A 87 -9.13 -9.29 3.84
CA ARG A 87 -8.42 -8.70 4.98
C ARG A 87 -9.02 -9.06 6.34
N GLU A 88 -10.16 -9.77 6.36
CA GLU A 88 -10.88 -10.12 7.58
C GLU A 88 -10.02 -10.95 8.54
N GLU A 89 -9.30 -11.94 8.01
CA GLU A 89 -8.38 -12.78 8.79
C GLU A 89 -7.26 -11.96 9.44
N GLN A 90 -6.69 -11.00 8.71
CA GLN A 90 -5.63 -10.12 9.23
C GLN A 90 -6.15 -9.19 10.33
N LEU A 91 -7.36 -8.64 10.15
CA LEU A 91 -8.01 -7.81 11.16
C LEU A 91 -8.37 -8.60 12.42
N ALA A 92 -8.86 -9.83 12.26
CA ALA A 92 -9.16 -10.72 13.38
C ALA A 92 -7.91 -11.04 14.20
N GLU A 93 -6.78 -11.30 13.54
CA GLU A 93 -5.49 -11.49 14.21
C GLU A 93 -5.03 -10.23 14.95
N GLN A 94 -5.11 -9.05 14.30
CA GLN A 94 -4.76 -7.78 14.95
C GLN A 94 -5.65 -7.49 16.17
N TRP A 95 -6.95 -7.75 16.09
CA TRP A 95 -7.86 -7.61 17.23
C TRP A 95 -7.57 -8.62 18.34
N SER A 96 -7.20 -9.86 18.00
CA SER A 96 -6.75 -10.85 18.97
C SER A 96 -5.50 -10.37 19.71
N GLN A 97 -4.49 -9.91 18.98
CA GLN A 97 -3.26 -9.36 19.54
C GLN A 97 -3.53 -8.13 20.41
N ASN A 98 -4.36 -7.19 19.96
CA ASN A 98 -4.72 -6.01 20.76
C ASN A 98 -5.45 -6.38 22.05
N ARG A 99 -6.37 -7.36 22.02
CA ARG A 99 -7.03 -7.86 23.25
C ARG A 99 -6.03 -8.50 24.20
N HIS A 100 -5.09 -9.29 23.68
CA HIS A 100 -4.04 -9.89 24.48
C HIS A 100 -3.13 -8.83 25.10
N ASN A 101 -2.66 -7.87 24.29
CA ASN A 101 -1.80 -6.76 24.73
C ASN A 101 -2.47 -5.89 25.79
N LYS A 102 -3.78 -5.65 25.67
CA LYS A 102 -4.55 -4.93 26.70
C LYS A 102 -4.55 -5.70 28.02
N ARG A 103 -4.80 -7.02 27.98
CA ARG A 103 -4.78 -7.88 29.17
C ARG A 103 -3.39 -7.97 29.81
N THR A 104 -2.33 -8.10 29.01
CA THR A 104 -0.96 -8.18 29.53
C THR A 104 -0.52 -6.85 30.13
N SER A 105 -0.85 -5.72 29.48
CA SER A 105 -0.53 -4.38 29.98
C SER A 105 -1.24 -4.09 31.31
N ALA A 106 -2.53 -4.43 31.42
CA ALA A 106 -3.28 -4.30 32.67
C ALA A 106 -2.67 -5.15 33.80
N ARG A 107 -2.24 -6.40 33.52
CA ARG A 107 -1.56 -7.24 34.52
C ARG A 107 -0.20 -6.69 34.93
N LYS A 108 0.52 -6.06 33.99
CA LYS A 108 1.88 -5.56 34.21
C LYS A 108 1.91 -4.23 34.96
N TYR A 109 0.95 -3.35 34.70
CA TYR A 109 0.95 -1.99 35.22
C TYR A 109 -0.26 -1.62 36.07
N GLY A 110 -1.25 -2.50 36.20
CA GLY A 110 -2.31 -2.39 37.21
C GLY A 110 -3.33 -1.27 37.03
N PHE A 111 -3.41 -0.66 35.84
CA PHE A 111 -4.45 0.30 35.46
C PHE A 111 -5.64 -0.38 34.79
#